data_AF-A0A2E6A8P1-F1
#
_entry.id   AF-A0A2E6A8P1-F1
#
_cell.length_a   1.000
_cell.length_b   1.000
_cell.length_c   1.000
_cell.angle_alpha   90.00
_cell.angle_beta   90.00
_cell.angle_gamma   90.00
#
_symmetry.space_group_name_H-M   'P 1'
#
loop_
_entity.id
_entity.type
_entity.pdbx_description
1 polymer ?
#
loop_
_entity_poly.entity_id
_entity_poly.type
_entity_poly.pdbx_seq_one_letter_code
_entity_poly.pdbx_strand_id
1 'polypeptide(L)'
;MVRKLKNKKTHKQTQKDYKQKLGLFDKLPEECLACLEPFDRQNKEQVMSWNVVVRNEEKEVRLYCPECWTKAQQVVKDFEQRIKEREQA
;
A
#
# COMPACT_ATOMS: atom_id res chain seq x y z
N MET A 1 25.14 30.91 -18.00
CA MET A 1 24.96 30.46 -16.60
C MET A 1 23.61 29.73 -16.46
N VAL A 2 23.53 28.45 -16.85
CA VAL A 2 22.25 27.69 -16.95
C VAL A 2 22.18 26.62 -15.85
N ARG A 3 21.96 27.00 -14.59
CA ARG A 3 21.88 26.03 -13.47
C ARG A 3 20.89 26.39 -12.35
N LYS A 4 19.76 27.07 -12.63
CA LYS A 4 18.77 27.42 -11.58
C LYS A 4 17.29 27.12 -11.90
N LEU A 5 16.98 26.40 -12.97
CA LEU A 5 15.59 26.09 -13.36
C LEU A 5 15.12 24.66 -13.03
N LYS A 6 16.03 23.72 -12.73
CA LYS A 6 15.66 22.32 -12.45
C LYS A 6 15.09 22.08 -11.04
N ASN A 7 15.32 22.98 -10.08
CA ASN A 7 14.96 22.76 -8.67
C ASN A 7 13.52 23.14 -8.28
N LYS A 8 12.79 23.93 -9.10
CA LYS A 8 11.41 24.34 -8.80
C LYS A 8 10.36 23.33 -9.26
N LYS A 9 10.66 22.51 -10.28
CA LYS A 9 9.72 21.51 -10.80
C LYS A 9 9.58 20.31 -9.86
N THR A 10 10.69 19.85 -9.27
CA THR A 10 10.72 18.75 -8.30
C THR A 10 9.88 19.05 -7.07
N HIS A 11 10.01 20.23 -6.47
CA HIS A 11 9.26 20.60 -5.25
C HIS A 11 7.73 20.66 -5.45
N LYS A 12 7.26 21.11 -6.63
CA LYS A 12 5.82 21.09 -6.98
C LYS A 12 5.31 19.67 -7.21
N GLN A 13 6.12 18.80 -7.81
CA GLN A 13 5.76 17.40 -8.02
C GLN A 13 5.64 16.67 -6.68
N THR A 14 6.61 16.85 -5.77
CA THR A 14 6.61 16.24 -4.43
C THR A 14 5.39 16.68 -3.61
N GLN A 15 4.99 17.95 -3.66
CA GLN A 15 3.79 18.42 -2.96
C GLN A 15 2.49 17.82 -3.49
N LYS A 16 2.37 17.61 -4.81
CA LYS A 16 1.18 16.98 -5.40
C LYS A 16 1.08 15.52 -5.00
N ASP A 17 2.20 14.80 -5.03
CA ASP A 17 2.28 13.39 -4.62
C ASP A 17 1.89 13.23 -3.14
N TYR A 18 2.38 14.15 -2.29
CA TYR A 18 2.04 14.15 -0.87
C TYR A 18 0.54 14.41 -0.61
N LYS A 19 -0.03 15.42 -1.26
CA LYS A 19 -1.47 15.73 -1.12
C LYS A 19 -2.37 14.60 -1.61
N GLN A 20 -1.99 13.94 -2.71
CA GLN A 20 -2.76 12.81 -3.23
C GLN A 20 -2.73 11.63 -2.25
N LYS A 21 -1.58 11.37 -1.62
CA LYS A 21 -1.46 10.34 -0.58
C LYS A 21 -2.29 10.68 0.66
N LEU A 22 -2.29 11.94 1.11
CA LEU A 22 -3.11 12.41 2.24
C LEU A 22 -4.61 12.22 2.02
N GLY A 23 -5.13 12.51 0.82
CA GLY A 23 -6.55 12.32 0.51
C GLY A 23 -7.02 10.86 0.46
N LEU A 24 -6.09 9.91 0.38
CA LEU A 24 -6.39 8.47 0.41
C LEU A 24 -6.48 7.93 1.85
N PHE A 25 -5.82 8.57 2.83
CA PHE A 25 -5.93 8.19 4.24
C PHE A 25 -7.31 8.49 4.83
N ASP A 26 -8.03 9.46 4.27
CA ASP A 26 -9.42 9.77 4.66
C ASP A 26 -10.37 8.60 4.35
N LYS A 27 -10.04 7.82 3.30
CA LYS A 27 -10.77 6.62 2.89
C LYS A 27 -10.23 5.33 3.50
N LEU A 28 -9.27 5.44 4.43
CA LEU A 28 -8.68 4.27 5.06
C LEU A 28 -9.73 3.62 5.98
N PRO A 29 -10.02 2.32 5.81
CA PRO A 29 -10.89 1.60 6.73
C PRO A 29 -10.32 1.57 8.14
N GLU A 30 -11.18 1.40 9.15
CA GLU A 30 -10.79 1.27 10.56
C GLU A 30 -10.63 -0.19 10.99
N GLU A 31 -10.72 -1.13 10.05
CA GLU A 31 -10.64 -2.55 10.32
C GLU A 31 -9.93 -3.28 9.17
N CYS A 32 -9.33 -4.42 9.50
CA CYS A 32 -8.73 -5.32 8.52
C CYS A 32 -9.83 -5.94 7.66
N LEU A 33 -9.74 -5.82 6.34
CA LEU A 33 -10.74 -6.41 5.43
C LEU A 33 -10.74 -7.95 5.41
N ALA A 34 -9.70 -8.58 5.96
CA ALA A 34 -9.57 -10.04 5.95
C ALA A 34 -10.05 -10.69 7.25
N CYS A 35 -9.74 -10.10 8.41
CA CYS A 35 -10.08 -10.67 9.72
C CYS A 35 -10.99 -9.77 10.57
N LEU A 36 -11.36 -8.58 10.08
CA LEU A 36 -12.18 -7.57 10.79
C LEU A 36 -11.54 -7.09 12.11
N GLU A 37 -10.22 -7.24 12.24
CA GLU A 37 -9.48 -6.72 13.39
C GLU A 37 -9.49 -5.18 13.36
N PRO A 38 -9.78 -4.51 14.49
CA PRO A 38 -9.79 -3.05 14.55
C PRO A 38 -8.38 -2.48 14.40
N PHE A 39 -8.27 -1.42 13.61
CA PHE A 39 -7.06 -0.67 13.35
C PHE A 39 -7.07 0.67 14.08
N ASP A 40 -6.12 0.83 14.99
CA ASP A 40 -5.89 2.06 15.72
C ASP A 40 -4.89 2.96 14.98
N ARG A 41 -5.42 4.03 14.39
CA ARG A 41 -4.66 5.07 13.68
C ARG A 41 -3.77 5.92 14.60
N GLN A 42 -4.04 5.92 15.91
CA GLN A 42 -3.21 6.62 16.89
C GLN A 42 -2.04 5.75 17.36
N ASN A 43 -2.13 4.43 17.19
CA ASN A 43 -1.08 3.50 17.55
C ASN A 43 0.01 3.45 16.45
N LYS A 44 1.18 4.01 16.74
CA LYS A 44 2.32 4.04 15.82
C LYS A 44 2.77 2.65 15.37
N GLU A 45 2.74 1.67 16.26
CA GLU A 45 3.18 0.30 15.95
C GLU A 45 2.23 -0.35 14.94
N GLN A 46 0.92 -0.10 15.07
CA GLN A 46 -0.05 -0.57 14.10
C GLN A 46 0.13 0.15 12.75
N VAL A 47 0.23 1.49 12.75
CA VAL A 47 0.38 2.27 11.50
C VAL A 47 1.62 1.87 10.70
N MET A 48 2.71 1.48 11.36
CA MET A 48 3.93 1.01 10.68
C MET A 48 3.86 -0.43 10.17
N SER A 49 3.07 -1.28 10.84
CA SER A 49 3.05 -2.73 10.57
C SER A 49 1.97 -3.15 9.57
N TRP A 50 0.92 -2.35 9.45
CA TRP A 50 -0.23 -2.66 8.62
C TRP A 50 0.02 -2.30 7.15
N ASN A 51 -0.60 -3.07 6.25
CA ASN A 51 -0.40 -2.93 4.82
C ASN A 51 -1.63 -2.32 4.17
N VAL A 52 -1.42 -1.21 3.45
CA VAL A 52 -2.47 -0.47 2.75
C VAL A 52 -2.33 -0.67 1.25
N VAL A 53 -3.37 -1.19 0.61
CA VAL A 53 -3.41 -1.41 -0.84
C VAL A 53 -4.41 -0.44 -1.45
N VAL A 54 -3.93 0.43 -2.35
CA VAL A 54 -4.77 1.41 -3.04
C VAL A 54 -5.06 0.92 -4.45
N ARG A 55 -6.34 0.73 -4.76
CA ARG A 55 -6.81 0.45 -6.12
C ARG A 55 -7.22 1.75 -6.78
N ASN A 56 -6.35 2.32 -7.61
CA ASN A 56 -6.58 3.61 -8.25
C ASN A 56 -7.79 3.61 -9.22
N GLU A 57 -8.06 2.47 -9.87
CA GLU A 57 -9.18 2.30 -10.80
C GLU A 57 -10.53 2.41 -10.08
N GLU A 58 -10.66 1.71 -8.95
CA GLU A 58 -11.88 1.67 -8.14
C GLU A 58 -11.91 2.76 -7.05
N LYS A 59 -10.80 3.52 -6.88
CA LYS A 59 -10.56 4.48 -5.78
C LYS A 59 -10.86 3.88 -4.40
N GLU A 60 -10.60 2.58 -4.26
CA GLU A 60 -10.80 1.81 -3.05
C GLU A 60 -9.48 1.64 -2.31
N VAL A 61 -9.53 1.80 -0.99
CA VAL A 61 -8.38 1.59 -0.10
C VAL A 61 -8.67 0.36 0.74
N ARG A 62 -7.78 -0.63 0.65
CA ARG A 62 -7.87 -1.87 1.41
C ARG A 62 -6.81 -1.90 2.49
N LEU A 63 -7.22 -2.31 3.68
CA LEU A 63 -6.36 -2.38 4.84
C LEU A 63 -6.23 -3.84 5.30
N TYR A 64 -4.99 -4.26 5.55
CA TYR A 64 -4.67 -5.60 6.00
C TYR A 64 -3.74 -5.57 7.21
N CYS A 65 -4.08 -6.34 8.24
CA CYS A 65 -3.20 -6.59 9.37
C CYS A 65 -1.97 -7.40 8.90
N PRO A 66 -0.82 -7.29 9.60
CA PRO A 66 0.43 -7.94 9.19
C PRO A 66 0.27 -9.46 9.03
N GLU A 67 -0.49 -10.13 9.90
CA GLU A 67 -0.72 -11.56 9.81
C GLU A 67 -1.46 -11.98 8.53
N CYS A 68 -2.55 -11.28 8.21
CA CYS A 68 -3.33 -11.55 7.00
C CYS A 68 -2.52 -11.25 5.74
N TRP A 69 -1.73 -10.17 5.76
CA TRP A 69 -0.87 -9.82 4.64
C TRP A 69 0.23 -10.87 4.40
N THR A 70 0.91 -11.31 5.46
CA THR A 70 1.94 -12.37 5.36
C THR A 70 1.34 -13.68 4.84
N LYS A 71 0.18 -14.10 5.36
CA LYS A 71 -0.53 -15.29 4.88
C LYS A 71 -0.88 -15.17 3.40
N ALA A 72 -1.42 -14.02 2.97
CA ALA A 72 -1.76 -13.78 1.56
C ALA A 72 -0.52 -13.87 0.65
N GLN A 73 0.60 -13.27 1.05
CA GLN A 73 1.85 -13.34 0.28
C GLN A 73 2.39 -14.78 0.18
N GLN A 74 2.30 -15.56 1.25
CA GLN A 74 2.72 -16.97 1.24
C GLN A 74 1.89 -17.79 0.25
N VAL A 75 0.56 -17.63 0.26
CA VAL A 75 -0.32 -18.34 -0.67
C VAL A 75 -0.01 -17.97 -2.12
N VAL A 76 0.16 -16.68 -2.42
CA VAL A 76 0.50 -16.22 -3.78
C VAL A 76 1.85 -16.79 -4.23
N LYS A 77 2.85 -16.78 -3.34
CA LYS A 77 4.19 -17.31 -3.64
C LYS A 77 4.17 -18.82 -3.89
N ASP A 78 3.43 -19.57 -3.08
CA ASP A 78 3.27 -21.02 -3.24
C ASP A 78 2.58 -21.36 -4.57
N PHE A 79 1.51 -20.62 -4.92
CA PHE A 79 0.85 -20.75 -6.21
C PHE A 79 1.77 -20.44 -7.38
N GLU A 80 2.51 -19.33 -7.31
CA GLU A 80 3.46 -18.94 -8.37
C GLU A 80 4.53 -20.02 -8.58
N GLN A 81 5.04 -20.61 -7.50
CA GLN A 81 6.03 -21.68 -7.58
C GLN A 81 5.46 -22.92 -8.25
N ARG A 82 4.27 -23.37 -7.84
CA ARG A 82 3.59 -24.53 -8.45
C ARG A 82 3.29 -24.32 -9.94
N ILE A 83 2.94 -23.09 -10.35
CA ILE A 83 2.71 -22.78 -11.76
C ILE A 83 4.02 -22.90 -12.55
N LYS A 84 5.12 -22.33 -12.04
CA LYS A 84 6.44 -22.43 -12.67
C LYS A 84 6.91 -23.88 -12.81
N GLU A 85 6.72 -24.70 -11.77
CA GLU A 85 7.06 -26.12 -11.81
C GLU A 85 6.26 -26.90 -12.88
N ARG A 86 5.00 -26.52 -13.11
CA ARG A 86 4.15 -27.11 -14.16
C ARG A 86 4.47 -26.62 -15.57
N GLU A 87 4.97 -25.39 -15.73
CA GLU A 87 5.40 -24.87 -17.03
C GLU A 87 6.76 -25.43 -17.46
N GLN A 88 7.55 -25.94 -16.51
CA GLN A 88 8.88 -26.51 -16.74
C GLN A 88 8.88 -28.05 -16.91
N ALA A 89 7.73 -28.70 -16.73
CA ALA A 89 7.53 -30.16 -16.85
C ALA A 89 6.80 -30.51 -18.15
#